data_AF-C4V7H6-F1
#
_entry.id   AF-C4V7H6-F1
#
_cell.length_a   1.000
_cell.length_b   1.000
_cell.length_c   1.000
_cell.angle_alpha   90.00
_cell.angle_beta   90.00
_cell.angle_gamma   90.00
#
_symmetry.space_group_name_H-M   'P 1'
#
loop_
_entity.id
_entity.type
_entity.pdbx_description
1 polymer ?
#
loop_
_entity_poly.entity_id
_entity_poly.type
_entity_poly.pdbx_seq_one_letter_code
_entity_poly.pdbx_strand_id
1 'polypeptide(L)'
;MIFLRNRIDMTFKCKKNPNIECGLGDVFYVLVYGDTTVLYKNKSEKICYPIPVHYPSFVLSVAGKNVKPKDIFEFKNSEEMKAFENYVGTIKMEKAKIINEFKLIK
;
A
#
# COMPACT_ATOMS: atom_id res chain seq x y z
N MET A 1 -14.77 4.36 2.59
CA MET A 1 -14.04 4.40 1.30
C MET A 1 -14.67 3.38 0.37
N ILE A 2 -14.75 3.68 -0.92
CA ILE A 2 -15.16 2.71 -1.94
C ILE A 2 -13.96 2.40 -2.83
N PHE A 3 -13.64 1.11 -2.95
CA PHE A 3 -12.65 0.62 -3.88
C PHE A 3 -13.31 0.32 -5.22
N LEU A 4 -12.76 0.89 -6.29
CA LEU A 4 -13.18 0.54 -7.63
C LEU A 4 -12.32 -0.64 -8.12
N ARG A 5 -12.98 -1.70 -8.62
CA ARG A 5 -12.42 -2.90 -9.29
C ARG A 5 -11.82 -3.99 -8.42
N ASN A 6 -11.03 -3.66 -7.41
CA ASN A 6 -10.28 -4.67 -6.65
C ASN A 6 -10.80 -4.83 -5.22
N ARG A 7 -10.83 -6.08 -4.74
CA ARG A 7 -11.05 -6.38 -3.33
C ARG A 7 -9.75 -6.13 -2.57
N ILE A 8 -9.84 -5.33 -1.50
CA ILE A 8 -8.75 -5.04 -0.59
C ILE A 8 -9.14 -5.62 0.76
N ASP A 9 -8.35 -6.58 1.24
CA ASP A 9 -8.61 -7.27 2.50
C ASP A 9 -8.03 -6.49 3.70
N MET A 10 -6.95 -5.74 3.49
CA MET A 10 -6.35 -4.89 4.52
C MET A 10 -5.72 -3.62 3.93
N THR A 11 -5.60 -2.59 4.77
CA THR A 11 -5.06 -1.26 4.41
C THR A 11 -4.08 -0.79 5.47
N PHE A 12 -2.96 -0.20 5.08
CA PHE A 12 -1.91 0.26 5.99
C PHE A 12 -1.20 1.48 5.40
N LYS A 13 -0.61 2.33 6.25
CA LYS A 13 0.00 3.61 5.83
C LYS A 13 1.52 3.54 5.83
N CYS A 14 2.18 4.29 4.95
CA CYS A 14 3.63 4.43 5.00
C CYS A 14 4.05 5.41 6.11
N LYS A 15 4.91 4.95 7.03
CA LYS A 15 5.44 5.78 8.13
C LYS A 15 6.23 6.99 7.64
N LYS A 16 7.07 6.79 6.61
CA LYS A 16 7.94 7.85 6.06
C LYS A 16 7.24 8.79 5.08
N ASN A 17 6.04 8.42 4.61
CA ASN A 17 5.24 9.26 3.73
C ASN A 17 3.76 9.04 4.08
N PRO A 18 3.22 9.79 5.06
CA PRO A 18 1.87 9.56 5.60
C PRO A 18 0.75 9.79 4.57
N ASN A 19 1.08 10.40 3.42
CA ASN A 19 0.16 10.58 2.30
C ASN A 19 0.04 9.32 1.42
N ILE A 20 0.95 8.35 1.56
CA ILE A 20 0.88 7.08 0.85
C ILE A 20 0.17 6.07 1.75
N GLU A 21 -1.01 5.66 1.30
CA GLU A 21 -1.72 4.51 1.85
C GLU A 21 -1.60 3.33 0.87
N CYS A 22 -1.46 2.14 1.43
CA CYS A 22 -1.28 0.90 0.70
C CYS A 22 -2.36 -0.10 1.14
N GLY A 23 -2.59 -1.10 0.30
CA GLY A 23 -3.49 -2.19 0.60
C GLY A 23 -2.93 -3.53 0.16
N LEU A 24 -3.43 -4.59 0.76
CA LEU A 24 -3.19 -5.96 0.32
C LEU A 24 -4.55 -6.63 0.03
N GLY A 25 -4.62 -7.23 -1.14
CA GLY A 25 -5.67 -8.18 -1.55
C GLY A 25 -4.97 -9.33 -2.27
N ASP A 26 -5.39 -9.63 -3.50
CA ASP A 26 -4.70 -10.63 -4.35
C ASP A 26 -3.21 -10.29 -4.59
N VAL A 27 -2.90 -9.00 -4.62
CA VAL A 27 -1.54 -8.46 -4.73
C VAL A 27 -1.38 -7.22 -3.85
N PHE A 28 -0.18 -6.65 -3.82
CA PHE A 28 0.10 -5.37 -3.19
C PHE A 28 -0.41 -4.19 -4.03
N TYR A 29 -1.10 -3.26 -3.38
CA TYR A 29 -1.67 -2.06 -4.00
C TYR A 29 -1.18 -0.79 -3.32
N VAL A 30 -0.99 0.26 -4.12
CA VAL A 30 -0.96 1.66 -3.64
C VAL A 30 -2.36 2.25 -3.84
N LEU A 31 -2.88 2.93 -2.82
CA LEU A 31 -4.22 3.48 -2.81
C LEU A 31 -4.18 4.95 -3.25
N VAL A 32 -4.80 5.24 -4.40
CA VAL A 32 -4.89 6.60 -4.93
C VAL A 32 -6.31 7.12 -4.72
N TYR A 33 -6.43 8.20 -3.96
CA TYR A 33 -7.71 8.84 -3.70
C TYR A 33 -7.96 9.93 -4.73
N GLY A 34 -9.15 9.91 -5.34
CA GLY A 34 -9.60 11.03 -6.16
C GLY A 34 -10.12 12.19 -5.31
N ASP A 35 -10.17 13.38 -5.89
CA ASP A 35 -10.77 14.57 -5.26
C ASP A 35 -12.31 14.52 -5.24
N THR A 36 -12.89 13.54 -5.94
CA THR A 36 -14.34 13.33 -6.01
C THR A 36 -14.82 12.45 -4.87
N THR A 37 -15.93 12.85 -4.26
CA THR A 37 -16.70 12.01 -3.33
C THR A 37 -17.97 11.49 -4.01
N VAL A 38 -18.45 10.33 -3.54
CA VAL A 38 -19.69 9.72 -4.01
C VAL A 38 -20.62 9.48 -2.85
N LEU A 39 -21.93 9.58 -3.10
CA LEU A 39 -22.94 9.20 -2.12
C LEU A 39 -23.18 7.70 -2.19
N TYR A 40 -22.92 7.00 -1.10
CA TYR A 40 -23.18 5.56 -0.97
C TYR A 40 -23.78 5.26 0.40
N LYS A 41 -24.91 4.54 0.41
CA LYS A 41 -25.67 4.22 1.65
C LYS A 41 -25.89 5.46 2.54
N ASN A 42 -26.32 6.57 1.95
CA ASN A 42 -26.56 7.86 2.61
C ASN A 42 -25.32 8.47 3.32
N LYS A 43 -24.11 8.07 2.93
CA LYS A 43 -22.86 8.65 3.40
C LYS A 43 -22.00 9.12 2.24
N SER A 44 -21.31 10.25 2.43
CA SER A 44 -20.30 10.71 1.49
C SER A 44 -19.03 9.87 1.67
N GLU A 45 -18.59 9.23 0.60
CA GLU A 45 -17.43 8.34 0.59
C GLU A 45 -16.38 8.86 -0.40
N LYS A 46 -15.10 8.75 -0.04
CA LYS A 46 -14.00 9.01 -0.98
C LYS A 46 -13.88 7.85 -1.97
N ILE A 47 -13.69 8.18 -3.24
CA ILE A 47 -13.33 7.20 -4.27
C ILE A 47 -11.85 6.86 -4.12
N CYS A 48 -11.53 5.57 -4.06
CA CYS A 48 -10.17 5.06 -4.07
C CYS A 48 -9.96 4.12 -5.26
N TYR A 49 -8.83 4.33 -5.94
CA TYR A 49 -8.33 3.49 -7.01
C TYR A 49 -7.15 2.65 -6.47
N PRO A 50 -7.34 1.33 -6.26
CA PRO A 50 -6.24 0.46 -5.90
C PRO A 50 -5.38 0.18 -7.12
N ILE A 51 -4.15 0.69 -7.12
CA ILE A 51 -3.20 0.50 -8.21
C ILE A 51 -2.25 -0.64 -7.83
N PRO A 52 -2.23 -1.77 -8.58
CA PRO A 52 -1.32 -2.87 -8.27
C PRO A 52 0.12 -2.41 -8.50
N VAL A 53 0.98 -2.66 -7.52
CA VAL A 53 2.39 -2.25 -7.56
C VAL A 53 3.28 -3.42 -7.17
N HIS A 54 4.41 -3.56 -7.84
CA HIS A 54 5.42 -4.55 -7.49
C HIS A 54 6.06 -4.20 -6.13
N TYR A 55 5.67 -4.94 -5.08
CA TYR A 55 6.07 -4.68 -3.70
C TYR A 55 7.59 -4.48 -3.49
N PRO A 56 8.49 -5.34 -4.02
CA PRO A 56 9.93 -5.14 -3.89
C PRO A 56 10.42 -3.81 -4.47
N SER A 57 9.86 -3.39 -5.60
CA SER A 57 10.22 -2.13 -6.25
C SER A 57 9.70 -0.92 -5.49
N PHE A 58 8.49 -1.03 -4.93
CA PHE A 58 7.95 -0.02 -4.03
C PHE A 58 8.86 0.18 -2.80
N VAL A 59 9.15 -0.90 -2.06
CA VAL A 59 10.00 -0.88 -0.86
C VAL A 59 11.38 -0.30 -1.17
N LEU A 60 12.00 -0.75 -2.26
CA LEU A 60 13.30 -0.24 -2.69
C LEU A 60 13.28 1.27 -2.94
N SER A 61 12.17 1.81 -3.45
CA SER A 61 12.02 3.23 -3.77
C SER A 61 11.77 4.10 -2.54
N VAL A 62 10.98 3.61 -1.58
CA VAL A 62 10.55 4.40 -0.40
C VAL A 62 11.47 4.23 0.81
N ALA A 63 12.13 3.08 0.95
CA ALA A 63 12.84 2.71 2.17
C ALA A 63 14.22 2.07 1.94
N GLY A 64 14.55 1.67 0.71
CA GLY A 64 15.83 1.04 0.38
C GLY A 64 15.82 -0.48 0.56
N LYS A 65 17.00 -1.08 0.72
CA LYS A 65 17.18 -2.54 0.87
C LYS A 65 17.14 -2.96 2.35
N ASN A 66 16.80 -4.22 2.61
CA ASN A 66 16.88 -4.88 3.93
C ASN A 66 16.05 -4.23 5.05
N VAL A 67 14.88 -3.69 4.71
CA VAL A 67 13.93 -3.07 5.66
C VAL A 67 12.80 -4.05 6.01
N LYS A 68 12.37 -4.05 7.26
CA LYS A 68 11.24 -4.89 7.69
C LYS A 68 9.91 -4.16 7.45
N PRO A 69 8.81 -4.87 7.15
CA PRO A 69 7.51 -4.24 6.93
C PRO A 69 7.09 -3.29 8.05
N LYS A 70 7.30 -3.67 9.31
CA LYS A 70 6.99 -2.84 10.49
C LYS A 70 7.75 -1.51 10.55
N ASP A 71 8.89 -1.40 9.86
CA ASP A 71 9.70 -0.17 9.83
C ASP A 71 9.21 0.79 8.73
N ILE A 72 8.45 0.26 7.76
CA ILE A 72 7.95 1.00 6.60
C ILE A 72 6.48 1.38 6.80
N PHE A 73 5.68 0.48 7.38
CA PHE A 73 4.24 0.58 7.43
C PHE A 73 3.70 0.66 8.85
N GLU A 74 2.59 1.37 8.96
CA GLU A 74 1.73 1.44 10.13
C GLU A 74 0.48 0.61 9.86
N PHE A 75 0.36 -0.51 10.59
CA PHE A 75 -0.76 -1.45 10.53
C PHE A 75 -1.76 -1.13 11.63
N LYS A 76 -3.04 -1.45 11.43
CA LYS A 76 -4.08 -1.16 12.44
C LYS A 76 -3.93 -2.04 13.68
N ASN A 77 -3.46 -3.28 13.48
CA ASN A 77 -3.27 -4.26 14.54
C ASN A 77 -2.15 -5.25 14.20
N SER A 78 -1.80 -6.09 15.16
CA SER A 78 -0.74 -7.09 15.03
C SER A 78 -1.09 -8.26 14.11
N GLU A 79 -2.38 -8.54 13.91
CA GLU A 79 -2.85 -9.61 13.02
C GLU A 79 -2.63 -9.23 11.55
N GLU A 80 -2.99 -7.99 11.17
CA GLU A 80 -2.72 -7.44 9.83
C GLU A 80 -1.22 -7.42 9.54
N MET A 81 -0.39 -7.03 10.53
CA MET A 81 1.06 -7.04 10.39
C MET A 81 1.58 -8.46 10.10
N LYS A 82 1.13 -9.46 10.87
CA LYS A 82 1.55 -10.87 10.67
C LYS A 82 1.10 -11.40 9.30
N ALA A 83 -0.13 -11.12 8.92
CA ALA A 83 -0.65 -11.53 7.60
C ALA A 83 0.15 -10.89 6.46
N PHE A 84 0.54 -9.62 6.61
CA PHE A 84 1.39 -8.94 5.66
C PHE A 84 2.82 -9.50 5.62
N GLU A 85 3.42 -9.80 6.78
CA GLU A 85 4.74 -10.45 6.84
C GLU A 85 4.75 -11.82 6.16
N ASN A 86 3.68 -12.60 6.30
CA ASN A 86 3.53 -13.87 5.59
C ASN A 86 3.51 -13.65 4.06
N TYR A 87 2.77 -12.66 3.57
CA TYR A 87 2.77 -12.28 2.15
C TYR A 87 4.19 -11.92 1.68
N VAL A 88 4.89 -11.06 2.41
CA VAL A 88 6.26 -10.65 2.07
C VAL A 88 7.22 -11.83 2.05
N GLY A 89 7.06 -12.80 2.97
CA GLY A 89 7.86 -14.02 3.01
C GLY A 89 7.74 -14.89 1.75
N THR A 90 6.64 -14.76 0.99
CA THR A 90 6.45 -15.48 -0.28
C THR A 90 7.08 -14.77 -1.49
N ILE A 91 7.54 -13.52 -1.32
CA ILE A 91 8.01 -12.68 -2.41
C ILE A 91 9.53 -12.69 -2.50
N LYS A 92 10.04 -12.92 -3.71
CA LYS A 92 11.46 -12.74 -4.02
C LYS A 92 11.74 -11.28 -4.33
N MET A 93 12.79 -10.72 -3.71
CA MET A 93 13.28 -9.36 -3.98
C MET A 93 14.03 -9.23 -5.32
N GLU A 94 14.12 -10.31 -6.08
CA GLU A 94 14.75 -10.33 -7.40
C GLU A 94 14.04 -9.39 -8.38
N LYS A 95 14.78 -8.81 -9.33
CA LYS A 95 14.26 -7.88 -10.36
C LYS A 95 13.62 -6.59 -9.83
N ALA A 96 13.76 -6.27 -8.54
CA ALA A 96 13.31 -4.99 -8.00
C ALA A 96 14.04 -3.82 -8.68
N LYS A 97 13.27 -2.81 -9.12
CA LYS A 97 13.78 -1.57 -9.73
C LYS A 97 13.26 -0.38 -8.95
N ILE A 98 14.01 0.72 -8.96
CA ILE A 98 13.54 1.96 -8.36
C ILE A 98 12.45 2.55 -9.27
N ILE A 99 11.32 2.89 -8.66
CA ILE A 99 10.18 3.60 -9.24
C ILE A 99 10.36 5.07 -8.87
N ASN A 100 10.56 5.95 -9.85
CA ASN A 100 10.92 7.34 -9.60
C ASN A 100 9.77 8.13 -8.97
N GLU A 101 8.53 7.74 -9.27
CA GLU A 101 7.29 8.32 -8.77
C GLU A 101 7.15 8.19 -7.25
N PHE A 102 7.83 7.22 -6.63
CA PHE A 102 7.85 7.01 -5.18
C PHE A 102 9.14 7.51 -4.51
N LYS A 103 10.08 8.10 -5.25
CA LYS A 103 11.25 8.72 -4.62
C LYS A 103 10.80 9.89 -3.77
N LEU A 104 11.23 9.91 -2.52
CA LEU A 104 11.11 11.08 -1.66
C LEU A 104 11.88 12.23 -2.32
N ILE A 105 11.17 13.31 -2.67
CA ILE A 105 11.80 14.57 -3.05
C ILE A 105 12.50 15.07 -1.78
N LYS A 106 13.83 15.22 -1.85
CA LYS A 106 14.65 15.74 -0.76
C LYS A 106 14.48 17.24 -0.63
#